data_AF-A0A9X1HAW3-F1
#
_entry.id   AF-A0A9X1HAW3-F1
#
_cell.length_a   1.000
_cell.length_b   1.000
_cell.length_c   1.000
_cell.angle_alpha   90.00
_cell.angle_beta   90.00
_cell.angle_gamma   90.00
#
_symmetry.space_group_name_H-M   'P 1'
#
loop_
_entity.id
_entity.type
_entity.pdbx_description
1 polymer ?
#
loop_
_entity_poly.entity_id
_entity_poly.type
_entity_poly.pdbx_seq_one_letter_code
_entity_poly.pdbx_strand_id
1 'polypeptide(L)' 'MKTYKRSETQTKILEAMDLVYERLIEFKKKSNSELVIMKDDKIVRIKAKSL' A
#
# COMPACT_ATOMS: atom_id res chain seq x y z
N MET A 1 -14.30 -24.90 0.05
CA MET A 1 -13.63 -23.85 0.85
C MET A 1 -14.65 -23.22 1.79
N LYS A 2 -14.36 -23.08 3.08
CA LYS A 2 -15.23 -22.33 4.00
C LYS A 2 -15.03 -20.84 3.72
N THR A 3 -16.09 -20.14 3.30
CA THR A 3 -16.06 -18.70 3.06
C THR A 3 -16.31 -17.99 4.38
N TYR A 4 -15.23 -17.50 5.01
CA TYR A 4 -15.36 -16.69 6.22
C TYR A 4 -15.74 -15.27 5.82
N LYS A 5 -16.92 -14.82 6.24
CA LYS A 5 -17.36 -13.45 6.02
C LYS A 5 -16.50 -12.53 6.90
N ARG A 6 -15.95 -11.47 6.33
CA ARG A 6 -15.18 -10.47 7.08
C ARG A 6 -16.10 -9.75 8.07
N SER A 7 -15.59 -9.47 9.27
CA SER A 7 -16.27 -8.57 10.21
C SER A 7 -16.22 -7.13 9.71
N GLU A 8 -17.11 -6.27 10.19
CA GLU A 8 -17.09 -4.84 9.85
C GLU A 8 -15.75 -4.18 10.18
N THR A 9 -15.14 -4.56 11.32
CA THR A 9 -13.81 -4.07 11.71
C THR A 9 -12.74 -4.49 10.70
N GLN A 10 -12.77 -5.75 10.24
CA GLN A 10 -11.82 -6.21 9.22
C GLN A 10 -11.99 -5.46 7.91
N THR A 11 -13.23 -5.16 7.50
CA THR A 11 -13.50 -4.36 6.31
C THR A 11 -12.94 -2.93 6.46
N LYS A 12 -13.22 -2.25 7.58
CA LYS A 12 -12.68 -0.91 7.85
C LYS A 12 -11.16 -0.87 7.88
N ILE A 13 -10.51 -1.91 8.41
CA ILE A 13 -9.04 -2.00 8.41
C ILE A 13 -8.51 -2.06 6.98
N LEU A 14 -9.11 -2.86 6.09
CA LEU A 14 -8.69 -2.95 4.70
C LEU A 14 -8.86 -1.61 3.97
N GLU A 15 -10.02 -0.97 4.11
CA GLU A 15 -10.29 0.36 3.54
C GLU A 15 -9.29 1.40 4.04
N ALA A 16 -8.94 1.36 5.33
CA ALA A 16 -7.93 2.25 5.90
C ALA A 16 -6.52 1.97 5.34
N MET A 17 -6.17 0.71 5.07
CA MET A 17 -4.88 0.35 4.46
C MET A 17 -4.79 0.84 3.01
N ASP A 18 -5.88 0.76 2.25
CA ASP A 18 -5.94 1.30 0.89
C ASP A 18 -5.70 2.82 0.90
N LEU A 19 -6.37 3.54 1.81
CA LEU A 19 -6.18 4.98 1.98
C LEU A 19 -4.74 5.35 2.41
N VAL A 20 -4.13 4.55 3.28
CA VAL A 20 -2.72 4.75 3.69
C VAL A 20 -1.79 4.58 2.49
N TYR A 21 -2.03 3.59 1.65
CA TYR A 21 -1.24 3.35 0.45
C TYR A 21 -1.34 4.51 -0.55
N GLU A 22 -2.54 5.01 -0.83
CA GLU A 22 -2.76 6.17 -1.70
C GLU A 22 -2.02 7.41 -1.19
N ARG A 23 -2.19 7.74 0.09
CA ARG A 23 -1.53 8.89 0.72
C ARG A 23 -0.02 8.76 0.73
N LEU A 24 0.51 7.55 0.91
CA LEU A 24 1.94 7.28 0.84
C LEU A 24 2.48 7.56 -0.57
N ILE A 25 1.79 7.11 -1.62
CA ILE A 25 2.18 7.39 -3.01
C ILE A 25 2.22 8.90 -3.25
N GLU A 26 1.16 9.62 -2.87
CA GLU A 26 1.12 11.07 -3.02
C GLU A 26 2.29 11.77 -2.32
N PHE A 27 2.58 11.36 -1.08
CA PHE A 27 3.69 11.90 -0.31
C PHE A 27 5.04 11.63 -1.00
N LYS A 28 5.25 10.42 -1.51
CA LYS A 28 6.47 10.05 -2.25
C LYS A 28 6.64 10.85 -3.54
N LYS A 29 5.55 11.09 -4.28
CA LYS A 29 5.53 11.96 -5.46
C LYS A 29 5.89 13.41 -5.10
N LYS A 30 5.23 13.98 -4.09
CA LYS A 30 5.46 15.37 -3.62
C LYS A 30 6.90 15.58 -3.11
N SER A 31 7.44 14.60 -2.38
CA SER A 31 8.81 14.66 -1.86
C SER A 31 9.89 14.21 -2.85
N ASN A 32 9.51 13.76 -4.05
CA ASN A 32 10.39 13.15 -5.05
C ASN A 32 11.32 12.06 -4.46
N SER A 33 10.80 11.29 -3.50
CA SER A 33 11.56 10.26 -2.78
C SER A 33 11.19 8.85 -3.24
N GLU A 34 12.13 7.91 -3.11
CA GLU A 34 11.88 6.52 -3.51
C GLU A 34 10.87 5.82 -2.59
N LEU A 35 10.01 5.01 -3.20
CA LEU A 35 9.18 4.03 -2.49
C LEU A 35 9.94 2.70 -2.46
N VAL A 36 10.16 2.16 -1.26
CA VAL A 36 10.84 0.88 -1.07
C VAL A 36 9.81 -0.13 -0.61
N ILE A 37 9.67 -1.22 -1.35
CA ILE A 37 8.73 -2.31 -1.05
C ILE A 37 9.45 -3.66 -1.10
N MET A 38 8.88 -4.65 -0.43
CA MET A 38 9.23 -6.04 -0.63
C MET A 38 8.30 -6.62 -1.70
N LYS A 39 8.87 -7.17 -2.78
CA LYS A 39 8.14 -7.83 -3.86
C LYS A 39 8.89 -9.10 -4.23
N ASP A 40 8.19 -10.23 -4.26
CA ASP A 40 8.77 -11.55 -4.57
C ASP A 40 10.03 -11.86 -3.71
N ASP A 41 9.91 -11.62 -2.40
CA ASP A 41 10.98 -11.74 -1.39
C ASP A 41 12.23 -10.87 -1.65
N LYS A 42 12.12 -9.87 -2.53
CA LYS A 42 13.19 -8.94 -2.86
C LYS A 42 12.82 -7.52 -2.50
N ILE A 43 13.82 -6.75 -2.09
CA ILE A 43 13.66 -5.31 -1.87
C ILE A 43 13.69 -4.61 -3.23
N VAL A 44 12.61 -3.94 -3.60
CA VAL A 44 12.47 -3.15 -4.82
C VAL A 44 12.35 -1.68 -4.46
N ARG A 45 13.09 -0.83 -5.17
CA ARG A 45 13.05 0.63 -5.05
C ARG A 45 12.38 1.20 -6.29
N ILE A 46 11.30 1.95 -6.10
CA ILE A 46 10.54 2.59 -7.16
C ILE A 46 10.76 4.10 -7.05
N LYS A 47 11.25 4.70 -8.13
CA LYS A 47 11.47 6.15 -8.18
C LYS A 47 10.12 6.87 -8.22
N ALA A 48 10.02 8.05 -7.62
CA ALA A 48 8.80 8.85 -7.62
C ALA A 48 8.24 9.13 -9.02
N LYS A 49 9.10 9.26 -10.04
CA LYS A 49 8.71 9.46 -11.45
C LYS A 49 8.02 8.24 -12.09
N SER A 50 8.19 7.06 -11.51
CA SER A 50 7.62 5.78 -11.98
C SER A 50 6.44 5.29 -11.14
N LEU A 51 6.04 6.08 -10.12
CA LEU A 51 4.80 5.89 -9.36
C LEU A 51 3.65 6.61 -10.04
#